data_AF-A0A7S3AUK7-F1
#
_entry.id   AF-A0A7S3AUK7-F1
#
_cell.length_a   1.000
_cell.length_b   1.000
_cell.length_c   1.000
_cell.angle_alpha   90.00
_cell.angle_beta   90.00
_cell.angle_gamma   90.00
#
_symmetry.space_group_name_H-M   'P 1'
#
loop_
_entity.id
_entity.type
_entity.pdbx_description
1 polymer ?
#
loop_
_entity_poly.entity_id
_entity_poly.type
_entity_poly.pdbx_seq_one_letter_code
_entity_poly.pdbx_strand_id
1 'polypeptide(L)'
;MAILEETYHKLELLSHVPPLQLPNVDELRHSIGPEVLQVLEEQVMLEQQYKWVSAPAGEQKGGYEGEALPDFETLDDELRHSTRVVCRILREAPTIVERLEEQDSEPASMPILKFLSTFQELKEQTFQKLSTSVEEEKSKEDWFLEISAREEKASQTLRQLQKEIKLEKADRERQVTTRNETIQKLRDELEEIKTSTINETKTLQADTKAQEEADLTNFQAKDATLREELTRLKSELQQKKTENKESEEQLRKKKIREESGVLEWVKRYDSEMEEKDKEITALRSIYEDERQQLAKLEDYFNKLMAEREAVAVEERTKAEEQARQQAQLATLTKAATMLQKMWRGKVARREMERKKAGSRGKKGKKGKKGGKGKKKK
;
A
#
# COMPACT_ATOMS: atom_id res chain seq x y z
N MET A 1 -38.73 57.18 -95.68
CA MET A 1 -39.43 57.75 -94.51
C MET A 1 -40.73 58.43 -94.87
N ALA A 2 -40.76 59.45 -95.75
CA ALA A 2 -42.00 60.15 -96.12
C ALA A 2 -43.16 59.23 -96.59
N ILE A 3 -42.85 58.20 -97.38
CA ILE A 3 -43.85 57.21 -97.85
C ILE A 3 -44.40 56.35 -96.70
N LEU A 4 -43.57 55.99 -95.71
CA LEU A 4 -43.99 55.21 -94.54
C LEU A 4 -44.84 56.05 -93.57
N GLU A 5 -44.53 57.34 -93.44
CA GLU A 5 -45.36 58.29 -92.68
C GLU A 5 -46.72 58.51 -93.36
N GLU A 6 -46.73 58.71 -94.67
CA GLU A 6 -47.96 58.93 -95.43
C GLU A 6 -48.87 57.69 -95.43
N THR A 7 -48.28 56.49 -95.45
CA THR A 7 -49.04 55.23 -95.38
C THR A 7 -49.58 54.98 -93.98
N TYR A 8 -48.79 55.21 -92.92
CA TYR A 8 -49.28 55.16 -91.54
C TYR A 8 -50.47 56.09 -91.33
N HIS A 9 -50.36 57.35 -91.78
CA HIS A 9 -51.43 58.33 -91.59
C HIS A 9 -52.71 57.98 -92.36
N LYS A 10 -52.61 57.41 -93.56
CA LYS A 10 -53.79 56.91 -94.30
C LYS A 10 -54.46 55.72 -93.61
N LEU A 11 -53.67 54.82 -93.03
CA LEU A 11 -54.18 53.66 -92.29
C LEU A 11 -54.80 54.06 -90.95
N GLU A 12 -54.26 55.09 -90.30
CA GLU A 12 -54.82 55.71 -89.10
C GLU A 12 -56.20 56.31 -89.41
N LEU A 13 -56.31 57.13 -90.46
CA LEU A 13 -57.59 57.70 -90.90
C LEU A 13 -58.66 56.64 -91.21
N LEU A 14 -58.27 55.55 -91.88
CA LEU A 14 -59.19 54.44 -92.19
C LEU A 14 -59.55 53.59 -90.97
N SER A 15 -58.75 53.62 -89.90
CA SER A 15 -59.05 52.85 -88.69
C SER A 15 -60.26 53.39 -87.91
N HIS A 16 -60.64 54.64 -88.17
CA HIS A 16 -61.83 55.29 -87.61
C HIS A 16 -63.12 55.02 -88.40
N VAL A 17 -63.04 54.28 -89.52
CA VAL A 17 -64.22 53.86 -90.27
C VAL A 17 -64.67 52.49 -89.76
N PRO A 18 -65.91 52.36 -89.25
CA PRO A 18 -66.44 51.08 -88.79
C PRO A 18 -66.49 50.06 -89.93
N PRO A 19 -65.87 48.88 -89.79
CA PRO A 19 -65.85 47.89 -90.86
C PRO A 19 -67.21 47.17 -90.96
N LEU A 20 -67.68 46.93 -92.20
CA LEU A 20 -68.83 46.08 -92.53
C LEU A 20 -70.22 46.54 -92.03
N GLN A 21 -70.35 47.49 -91.09
CA GLN A 21 -71.62 48.04 -90.63
C GLN A 21 -71.45 49.50 -90.17
N LEU A 22 -72.40 50.38 -90.51
CA LEU A 22 -72.47 51.74 -89.97
C LEU A 22 -73.37 51.77 -88.73
N PRO A 23 -72.86 52.12 -87.54
CA PRO A 23 -73.69 52.28 -86.36
C PRO A 23 -74.56 53.54 -86.48
N ASN A 24 -75.88 53.39 -86.29
CA ASN A 24 -76.84 54.48 -86.17
C ASN A 24 -76.89 55.48 -87.37
N VAL A 25 -77.21 54.95 -88.55
CA VAL A 25 -77.32 55.66 -89.85
C VAL A 25 -78.12 56.97 -89.78
N ASP A 26 -79.21 57.00 -88.99
CA ASP A 26 -80.07 58.19 -88.86
C ASP A 26 -79.38 59.37 -88.15
N GLU A 27 -78.50 59.12 -87.19
CA GLU A 27 -77.74 60.16 -86.48
C GLU A 27 -76.52 60.63 -87.31
N LEU A 28 -75.83 59.69 -87.97
CA LEU A 28 -74.74 59.97 -88.92
C LEU A 28 -75.20 60.87 -90.08
N ARG A 29 -76.45 60.68 -90.53
CA ARG A 29 -77.05 61.51 -91.60
C ARG A 29 -77.18 62.98 -91.23
N HIS A 30 -77.47 63.27 -89.96
CA HIS A 30 -77.61 64.63 -89.45
C HIS A 30 -76.24 65.26 -89.13
N SER A 31 -75.26 64.45 -88.75
CA SER A 31 -73.95 64.91 -88.32
C SER A 31 -72.97 65.05 -89.48
N ILE A 32 -72.84 64.08 -90.39
CA ILE A 32 -71.79 64.05 -91.42
C ILE A 32 -72.28 64.52 -92.81
N GLY A 33 -73.61 64.62 -92.99
CA GLY A 33 -74.26 65.08 -94.21
C GLY A 33 -74.59 63.93 -95.19
N PRO A 34 -75.62 64.08 -96.03
CA PRO A 34 -76.16 62.98 -96.82
C PRO A 34 -75.20 62.47 -97.90
N GLU A 35 -74.36 63.34 -98.45
CA GLU A 35 -73.40 63.00 -99.52
C GLU A 35 -72.26 62.12 -99.00
N VAL A 36 -71.73 62.43 -97.81
CA VAL A 36 -70.66 61.64 -97.20
C VAL A 36 -71.21 60.34 -96.61
N LEU A 37 -72.42 60.36 -96.04
CA LEU A 37 -73.09 59.15 -95.59
C LEU A 37 -73.31 58.17 -96.76
N GLN A 38 -73.72 58.67 -97.93
CA GLN A 38 -73.88 57.82 -99.12
C GLN A 38 -72.56 57.14 -99.51
N VAL A 39 -71.45 57.86 -99.50
CA VAL A 39 -70.12 57.28 -99.82
C VAL A 39 -69.69 56.24 -98.77
N LEU A 40 -70.01 56.45 -97.49
CA LEU A 40 -69.76 55.46 -96.44
C LEU A 40 -70.67 54.24 -96.55
N GLU A 41 -71.94 54.42 -96.92
CA GLU A 41 -72.88 53.33 -97.19
C GLU A 41 -72.43 52.50 -98.40
N GLU A 42 -71.99 53.17 -99.48
CA GLU A 42 -71.38 52.53 -100.66
C GLU A 42 -70.11 51.76 -100.27
N GLN A 43 -69.23 52.34 -99.44
CA GLN A 43 -68.04 51.66 -98.92
C GLN A 43 -68.39 50.41 -98.11
N VAL A 44 -69.36 50.49 -97.19
CA VAL A 44 -69.78 49.33 -96.40
C VAL A 44 -70.44 48.25 -97.26
N MET A 45 -71.23 48.64 -98.25
CA MET A 45 -71.80 47.71 -99.23
C MET A 45 -70.70 46.99 -100.02
N LEU A 46 -69.71 47.72 -100.52
CA LEU A 46 -68.56 47.15 -101.24
C LEU A 46 -67.72 46.24 -100.33
N GLU A 47 -67.53 46.59 -99.05
CA GLU A 47 -66.83 45.74 -98.07
C GLU A 47 -67.58 44.43 -97.79
N GLN A 48 -68.91 44.49 -97.65
CA GLN A 48 -69.75 43.32 -97.46
C GLN A 48 -69.72 42.40 -98.69
N GLN A 49 -69.84 42.98 -99.89
CA GLN A 49 -69.73 42.27 -101.16
C GLN A 49 -68.35 41.63 -101.31
N TYR A 50 -67.29 42.38 -101.03
CA TYR A 50 -65.92 41.91 -101.14
C TYR A 50 -65.65 40.77 -100.16
N LYS A 51 -66.11 40.88 -98.91
CA LYS A 51 -66.04 39.81 -97.93
C LYS A 51 -66.79 38.56 -98.40
N TRP A 52 -67.94 38.72 -99.04
CA TRP A 52 -68.73 37.59 -99.54
C TRP A 52 -68.03 36.87 -100.71
N VAL A 53 -67.47 37.62 -101.67
CA VAL A 53 -66.75 37.05 -102.83
C VAL A 53 -65.37 36.49 -102.43
N SER A 54 -64.71 37.10 -101.46
CA SER A 54 -63.40 36.68 -100.93
C SER A 54 -63.51 35.51 -99.92
N ALA A 55 -64.71 35.21 -99.41
CA ALA A 55 -64.93 34.10 -98.49
C ALA A 55 -64.78 32.73 -99.17
N PRO A 56 -64.11 31.75 -98.53
CA PRO A 56 -63.98 30.41 -99.08
C PRO A 56 -65.34 29.71 -99.21
N ALA A 57 -65.50 28.85 -100.22
CA ALA A 57 -66.77 28.23 -100.67
C ALA A 57 -67.60 27.45 -99.61
N GLY A 58 -67.15 27.36 -98.35
CA GLY A 58 -67.86 26.75 -97.23
C GLY A 58 -68.51 27.71 -96.22
N GLU A 59 -68.23 29.03 -96.30
CA GLU A 59 -68.74 30.04 -95.35
C GLU A 59 -69.83 30.96 -95.94
N GLN A 60 -70.21 30.74 -97.21
CA GLN A 60 -71.34 31.41 -97.86
C GLN A 60 -72.68 30.88 -97.33
N LYS A 61 -73.07 31.26 -96.11
CA LYS A 61 -74.41 30.98 -95.55
C LYS A 61 -75.24 32.26 -95.47
N GLY A 62 -76.32 32.29 -96.25
CA GLY A 62 -77.22 33.43 -96.42
C GLY A 62 -77.22 33.85 -97.89
N GLY A 63 -78.38 33.80 -98.56
CA GLY A 63 -78.50 34.25 -99.94
C GLY A 63 -78.21 35.75 -100.02
N TYR A 64 -77.39 36.16 -100.98
CA TYR A 64 -77.23 37.56 -101.31
C TYR A 64 -78.55 38.01 -101.99
N GLU A 65 -79.44 38.68 -101.24
CA GLU A 65 -80.70 39.24 -101.78
C GLU A 65 -80.39 40.59 -102.45
N GLY A 66 -79.93 40.55 -103.70
CA GLY A 66 -79.63 41.73 -104.52
C GLY A 66 -79.22 41.35 -105.95
N GLU A 67 -79.28 42.31 -106.87
CA GLU A 67 -78.91 42.15 -108.29
C GLU A 67 -77.52 41.48 -108.49
N ALA A 68 -77.30 40.90 -109.68
CA ALA A 68 -76.08 40.17 -110.03
C ALA A 68 -74.80 40.92 -109.60
N LEU A 69 -74.00 40.28 -108.74
CA LEU A 69 -72.74 40.83 -108.23
C LEU A 69 -71.74 41.05 -109.38
N PRO A 70 -71.00 42.18 -109.37
CA PRO A 70 -69.88 42.42 -110.29
C PRO A 70 -68.78 41.35 -110.20
N ASP A 71 -67.91 41.27 -111.21
CA ASP A 71 -66.73 40.41 -111.18
C ASP A 71 -65.77 40.84 -110.05
N PHE A 72 -64.98 39.91 -109.50
CA PHE A 72 -64.08 40.17 -108.36
C PHE A 72 -63.08 41.27 -108.65
N GLU A 73 -62.52 41.33 -109.87
CA GLU A 73 -61.58 42.38 -110.27
C GLU A 73 -62.26 43.76 -110.30
N THR A 74 -63.49 43.83 -110.83
CA THR A 74 -64.26 45.08 -110.83
C THR A 74 -64.63 45.52 -109.42
N LEU A 75 -64.97 44.58 -108.53
CA LEU A 75 -65.29 44.85 -107.14
C LEU A 75 -64.06 45.29 -106.32
N ASP A 76 -62.88 44.70 -106.56
CA ASP A 76 -61.61 45.11 -105.93
C ASP A 76 -61.22 46.52 -106.37
N ASP A 77 -61.39 46.86 -107.65
CA ASP A 77 -61.12 48.20 -108.17
C ASP A 77 -62.11 49.25 -107.66
N GLU A 78 -63.41 48.93 -107.61
CA GLU A 78 -64.45 49.79 -107.04
C GLU A 78 -64.25 50.00 -105.53
N LEU A 79 -63.93 48.94 -104.78
CA LEU A 79 -63.62 49.05 -103.35
C LEU A 79 -62.36 49.88 -103.12
N ARG A 80 -61.29 49.70 -103.92
CA ARG A 80 -60.09 50.54 -103.83
C ARG A 80 -60.39 51.99 -104.19
N HIS A 81 -61.22 52.24 -105.19
CA HIS A 81 -61.62 53.59 -105.58
C HIS A 81 -62.40 54.25 -104.45
N SER A 82 -63.43 53.56 -103.93
CA SER A 82 -64.23 54.00 -102.79
C SER A 82 -63.36 54.25 -101.54
N THR A 83 -62.45 53.33 -101.20
CA THR A 83 -61.52 53.49 -100.06
C THR A 83 -60.60 54.72 -100.22
N ARG A 84 -60.16 55.03 -101.46
CA ARG A 84 -59.39 56.25 -101.75
C ARG A 84 -60.23 57.51 -101.64
N VAL A 85 -61.49 57.45 -102.07
CA VAL A 85 -62.45 58.56 -101.97
C VAL A 85 -62.79 58.83 -100.50
N VAL A 86 -63.07 57.80 -99.71
CA VAL A 86 -63.27 57.86 -98.25
C VAL A 86 -62.03 58.44 -97.56
N CYS A 87 -60.84 57.89 -97.81
CA CYS A 87 -59.56 58.45 -97.33
C CYS A 87 -59.42 59.95 -97.64
N ARG A 88 -59.78 60.35 -98.87
CA ARG A 88 -59.66 61.73 -99.32
C ARG A 88 -60.64 62.65 -98.60
N ILE A 89 -61.90 62.22 -98.43
CA ILE A 89 -62.94 62.95 -97.70
C ILE A 89 -62.55 63.11 -96.23
N LEU A 90 -62.10 62.02 -95.57
CA LEU A 90 -61.66 62.06 -94.16
C LEU A 90 -60.43 62.96 -93.96
N ARG A 91 -59.55 63.05 -94.96
CA ARG A 91 -58.39 63.95 -94.94
C ARG A 91 -58.76 65.41 -95.22
N GLU A 92 -59.74 65.66 -96.09
CA GLU A 92 -60.17 67.02 -96.47
C GLU A 92 -61.14 67.63 -95.43
N ALA A 93 -61.83 66.81 -94.64
CA ALA A 93 -62.76 67.25 -93.60
C ALA A 93 -62.54 66.48 -92.27
N PRO A 94 -61.57 66.90 -91.43
CA PRO A 94 -61.21 66.21 -90.18
C PRO A 94 -62.34 66.18 -89.14
N THR A 95 -63.30 67.11 -89.22
CA THR A 95 -64.51 67.11 -88.39
C THR A 95 -65.39 65.88 -88.58
N ILE A 96 -65.20 65.14 -89.69
CA ILE A 96 -65.90 63.88 -89.97
C ILE A 96 -65.27 62.73 -89.18
N VAL A 97 -63.94 62.71 -89.07
CA VAL A 97 -63.20 61.72 -88.27
C VAL A 97 -63.57 61.85 -86.79
N GLU A 98 -63.56 63.07 -86.25
CA GLU A 98 -63.97 63.35 -84.86
C GLU A 98 -65.40 62.86 -84.55
N ARG A 99 -66.33 63.01 -85.50
CA ARG A 99 -67.73 62.55 -85.36
C ARG A 99 -67.87 61.03 -85.46
N LEU A 100 -67.05 60.38 -86.29
CA LEU A 100 -67.00 58.93 -86.39
C LEU A 100 -66.41 58.33 -85.11
N GLU A 101 -65.39 58.95 -84.53
CA GLU A 101 -64.82 58.58 -83.22
C GLU A 101 -65.80 58.75 -82.06
N GLU A 102 -66.66 59.79 -82.09
CA GLU A 102 -67.66 60.05 -81.04
C GLU A 102 -68.82 59.03 -81.05
N GLN A 103 -69.16 58.46 -82.21
CA GLN A 103 -70.27 57.50 -82.35
C GLN A 103 -69.84 56.03 -82.23
N ASP A 104 -68.58 55.70 -82.53
CA ASP A 104 -68.05 54.36 -82.32
C ASP A 104 -67.82 54.10 -80.82
N SER A 105 -68.82 53.52 -80.14
CA SER A 105 -68.66 53.04 -78.77
C SER A 105 -67.83 51.75 -78.67
N GLU A 106 -67.50 51.13 -79.81
CA GLU A 106 -66.53 50.03 -79.88
C GLU A 106 -65.18 50.57 -80.41
N PRO A 107 -64.05 50.33 -79.71
CA PRO A 107 -62.75 50.74 -80.20
C PRO A 107 -62.47 50.07 -81.55
N ALA A 108 -61.90 50.84 -82.49
CA ALA A 108 -61.41 50.35 -83.78
C ALA A 108 -60.89 48.91 -83.67
N SER A 109 -61.38 48.03 -84.55
CA SER A 109 -61.16 46.58 -84.52
C SER A 109 -59.76 46.21 -84.00
N MET A 110 -59.65 45.48 -82.88
CA MET A 110 -58.36 45.13 -82.25
C MET A 110 -57.22 44.69 -83.20
N PRO A 111 -57.48 44.00 -84.33
CA PRO A 111 -56.49 43.76 -85.40
C PRO A 111 -55.89 45.03 -86.05
N ILE A 112 -56.66 46.07 -86.35
CA ILE A 112 -56.14 47.28 -87.02
C ILE A 112 -55.26 48.11 -86.10
N LEU A 113 -55.61 48.21 -84.82
CA LEU A 113 -54.80 48.92 -83.82
C LEU A 113 -53.46 48.22 -83.55
N LYS A 114 -53.45 46.87 -83.47
CA LYS A 114 -52.21 46.08 -83.38
C LYS A 114 -51.34 46.21 -84.63
N PHE A 115 -51.96 46.29 -85.80
CA PHE A 115 -51.24 46.52 -87.05
C PHE A 115 -50.60 47.90 -87.06
N LEU A 116 -51.33 48.95 -86.68
CA LEU A 116 -50.79 50.31 -86.58
C LEU A 116 -49.63 50.39 -85.57
N SER A 117 -49.76 49.77 -84.39
CA SER A 117 -48.68 49.78 -83.39
C SER A 117 -47.41 49.06 -83.89
N THR A 118 -47.57 47.87 -84.48
CA THR A 118 -46.44 47.12 -85.04
C THR A 118 -45.82 47.82 -86.26
N PHE A 119 -46.63 48.48 -87.08
CA PHE A 119 -46.15 49.29 -88.19
C PHE A 119 -45.38 50.53 -87.70
N GLN A 120 -45.83 51.16 -86.62
CA GLN A 120 -45.12 52.27 -85.97
C GLN A 120 -43.77 51.81 -85.40
N GLU A 121 -43.72 50.66 -84.73
CA GLU A 121 -42.47 50.05 -84.26
C GLU A 121 -41.52 49.71 -85.41
N LEU A 122 -42.04 49.13 -86.50
CA LEU A 122 -41.26 48.84 -87.69
C LEU A 122 -40.72 50.12 -88.34
N LYS A 123 -41.53 51.18 -88.41
CA LYS A 123 -41.13 52.50 -88.92
C LYS A 123 -39.97 53.06 -88.10
N GLU A 124 -40.08 53.03 -86.78
CA GLU A 124 -39.06 53.51 -85.85
C GLU A 124 -37.76 52.70 -85.99
N GLN A 125 -37.84 51.37 -86.03
CA GLN A 125 -36.67 50.50 -86.24
C GLN A 125 -36.01 50.71 -87.60
N THR A 126 -36.82 50.90 -88.65
CA THR A 126 -36.33 51.17 -90.01
C THR A 126 -35.65 52.52 -90.08
N PHE A 127 -36.21 53.54 -89.41
CA PHE A 127 -35.57 54.84 -89.28
C PHE A 127 -34.22 54.73 -88.57
N GLN A 128 -34.19 54.09 -87.40
CA GLN A 128 -32.96 53.89 -86.64
C GLN A 128 -31.89 53.17 -87.48
N LYS A 129 -32.24 52.09 -88.19
CA LYS A 129 -31.30 51.36 -89.06
C LYS A 129 -30.80 52.19 -90.24
N LEU A 130 -31.66 52.99 -90.87
CA LEU A 130 -31.26 53.85 -91.99
C LEU A 130 -30.50 55.10 -91.53
N SER A 131 -30.65 55.51 -90.28
CA SER A 131 -29.96 56.66 -89.68
C SER A 131 -28.65 56.29 -88.98
N THR A 132 -28.42 55.00 -88.66
CA THR A 132 -27.13 54.54 -88.13
C THR A 132 -26.08 54.40 -89.22
N SER A 133 -24.88 54.93 -88.97
CA SER A 133 -23.73 54.70 -89.84
C SER A 133 -23.20 53.27 -89.70
N VAL A 134 -22.57 52.75 -90.76
CA VAL A 134 -21.86 51.45 -90.74
C VAL A 134 -20.77 51.44 -89.65
N GLU A 135 -20.15 52.58 -89.36
CA GLU A 135 -19.15 52.70 -88.30
C GLU A 135 -19.78 52.60 -86.90
N GLU A 136 -20.96 53.17 -86.70
CA GLU A 136 -21.70 53.09 -85.44
C GLU A 136 -22.22 51.66 -85.19
N GLU A 137 -22.67 50.97 -86.24
CA GLU A 137 -23.10 49.57 -86.17
C GLU A 137 -21.92 48.65 -85.80
N LYS A 138 -20.76 48.82 -86.46
CA LYS A 138 -19.53 48.10 -86.09
C LYS A 138 -19.09 48.40 -84.67
N SER A 139 -19.13 49.65 -84.23
CA SER A 139 -18.76 50.01 -82.85
C SER A 139 -19.70 49.38 -81.82
N LYS A 140 -21.00 49.26 -82.12
CA LYS A 140 -21.98 48.55 -81.27
C LYS A 140 -21.70 47.05 -81.23
N GLU A 141 -21.35 46.45 -82.37
CA GLU A 141 -20.98 45.04 -82.46
C GLU A 141 -19.69 44.74 -81.67
N ASP A 142 -18.65 45.53 -81.85
CA ASP A 142 -17.39 45.40 -81.10
C ASP A 142 -17.61 45.55 -79.60
N TRP A 143 -18.42 46.53 -79.18
CA TRP A 143 -18.81 46.72 -77.78
C TRP A 143 -19.58 45.52 -77.22
N PHE A 144 -20.51 44.96 -78.00
CA PHE A 144 -21.28 43.78 -77.59
C PHE A 144 -20.36 42.55 -77.44
N LEU A 145 -19.40 42.37 -78.35
CA LEU A 145 -18.41 41.30 -78.27
C LEU A 145 -17.49 41.47 -77.06
N GLU A 146 -17.05 42.68 -76.76
CA GLU A 146 -16.24 42.96 -75.57
C GLU A 146 -17.00 42.64 -74.28
N ILE A 147 -18.26 43.06 -74.18
CA ILE A 147 -19.13 42.76 -73.04
C ILE A 147 -19.35 41.26 -72.92
N SER A 148 -19.67 40.59 -74.03
CA SER A 148 -19.89 39.14 -74.04
C SER A 148 -18.64 38.39 -73.59
N ALA A 149 -17.46 38.78 -74.06
CA ALA A 149 -16.19 38.19 -73.65
C ALA A 149 -15.88 38.47 -72.16
N ARG A 150 -16.22 39.65 -71.66
CA ARG A 150 -16.07 40.01 -70.24
C ARG A 150 -17.03 39.21 -69.36
N GLU A 151 -18.28 39.07 -69.78
CA GLU A 151 -19.30 38.27 -69.10
C GLU A 151 -18.89 36.80 -69.06
N GLU A 152 -18.39 36.26 -70.17
CA GLU A 152 -17.92 34.87 -70.22
C GLU A 152 -16.74 34.65 -69.26
N LYS A 153 -15.74 35.54 -69.25
CA LYS A 153 -14.63 35.49 -68.30
C LYS A 153 -15.12 35.57 -66.84
N ALA A 154 -16.05 36.48 -66.54
CA ALA A 154 -16.63 36.62 -65.20
C ALA A 154 -17.44 35.39 -64.79
N SER A 155 -18.16 34.77 -65.72
CA SER A 155 -18.92 33.54 -65.50
C SER A 155 -17.98 32.35 -65.25
N GLN A 156 -16.87 32.26 -65.98
CA GLN A 156 -15.85 31.24 -65.77
C GLN A 156 -15.17 31.39 -64.40
N THR A 157 -14.77 32.61 -64.01
CA THR A 157 -14.17 32.84 -62.67
C THR A 157 -15.17 32.57 -61.56
N LEU A 158 -16.44 32.96 -61.72
CA LEU A 158 -17.51 32.65 -60.76
C LEU A 158 -17.69 31.14 -60.60
N ARG A 159 -17.69 30.36 -61.69
CA ARG A 159 -17.75 28.89 -61.65
C ARG A 159 -16.54 28.28 -60.95
N GLN A 160 -15.33 28.79 -61.21
CA GLN A 160 -14.10 28.35 -60.54
C GLN A 160 -14.15 28.62 -59.03
N LEU A 161 -14.48 29.85 -58.63
CA LEU A 161 -14.62 30.22 -57.21
C LEU A 161 -15.71 29.41 -56.51
N GLN A 162 -16.85 29.17 -57.17
CA GLN A 162 -17.89 28.31 -56.60
C GLN A 162 -17.41 26.87 -56.40
N LYS A 163 -16.57 26.34 -57.32
CA LYS A 163 -15.97 25.01 -57.18
C LYS A 163 -14.96 24.98 -56.03
N GLU A 164 -14.09 25.97 -55.93
CA GLU A 164 -13.12 26.10 -54.84
C GLU A 164 -13.81 26.20 -53.48
N ILE A 165 -14.85 27.04 -53.35
CA ILE A 165 -15.64 27.15 -52.12
C ILE A 165 -16.27 25.81 -51.74
N LYS A 166 -16.80 25.05 -52.70
CA LYS A 166 -17.38 23.72 -52.43
C LYS A 166 -16.32 22.72 -51.96
N LEU A 167 -15.14 22.72 -52.60
CA LEU A 167 -14.03 21.85 -52.22
C LEU A 167 -13.50 22.20 -50.83
N GLU A 168 -13.26 23.48 -50.55
CA GLU A 168 -12.76 23.96 -49.26
C GLU A 168 -13.75 23.68 -48.12
N LYS A 169 -15.06 23.86 -48.36
CA LYS A 169 -16.09 23.48 -47.39
C LYS A 169 -16.07 21.98 -47.10
N ALA A 170 -15.99 21.15 -48.14
CA ALA A 170 -15.94 19.70 -47.99
C ALA A 170 -14.67 19.24 -47.25
N ASP A 171 -13.51 19.84 -47.55
CA ASP A 171 -12.26 19.52 -46.86
C ASP A 171 -12.31 19.95 -45.39
N ARG A 172 -12.81 21.16 -45.11
CA ARG A 172 -12.99 21.63 -43.74
C ARG A 172 -13.94 20.73 -42.95
N GLU A 173 -15.02 20.25 -43.55
CA GLU A 173 -15.96 19.33 -42.89
C GLU A 173 -15.32 17.96 -42.60
N ARG A 174 -14.49 17.44 -43.51
CA ARG A 174 -13.67 16.24 -43.28
C ARG A 174 -12.65 16.43 -42.15
N GLN A 175 -12.00 17.59 -42.08
CA GLN A 175 -11.07 17.89 -40.99
C GLN A 175 -11.79 18.03 -39.65
N VAL A 176 -12.97 18.67 -39.63
CA VAL A 176 -13.78 18.82 -38.40
C VAL A 176 -14.25 17.46 -37.90
N THR A 177 -14.76 16.60 -38.77
CA THR A 177 -15.18 15.24 -38.40
C THR A 177 -14.00 14.42 -37.86
N THR A 178 -12.86 14.41 -38.56
CA THR A 178 -11.63 13.73 -38.09
C THR A 178 -11.17 14.25 -36.73
N ARG A 179 -11.16 15.58 -36.52
CA ARG A 179 -10.77 16.17 -35.22
C ARG A 179 -11.77 15.81 -34.12
N ASN A 180 -13.07 15.79 -34.42
CA ASN A 180 -14.11 15.40 -33.46
C ASN A 180 -13.98 13.92 -33.05
N GLU A 181 -13.65 13.04 -33.99
CA GLU A 181 -13.36 11.62 -33.68
C GLU A 181 -12.14 11.48 -32.76
N THR A 182 -11.06 12.23 -33.04
CA THR A 182 -9.88 12.24 -32.16
C THR A 182 -10.21 12.78 -30.77
N ILE A 183 -11.00 13.85 -30.68
CA ILE A 183 -11.46 14.40 -29.40
C ILE A 183 -12.28 13.35 -28.63
N GLN A 184 -13.15 12.60 -29.31
CA GLN A 184 -13.94 11.56 -28.66
C GLN A 184 -13.06 10.42 -28.13
N LYS A 185 -12.12 9.92 -28.94
CA LYS A 185 -11.15 8.89 -28.51
C LYS A 185 -10.36 9.34 -27.28
N LEU A 186 -9.83 10.56 -27.30
CA LEU A 186 -9.07 11.12 -26.18
C LEU A 186 -9.93 11.29 -24.91
N ARG A 187 -11.23 11.58 -25.05
CA ARG A 187 -12.15 11.65 -23.91
C ARG A 187 -12.40 10.26 -23.32
N ASP A 188 -12.60 9.27 -24.18
CA ASP A 188 -12.84 7.89 -23.75
C ASP A 188 -11.60 7.31 -23.05
N GLU A 189 -10.40 7.50 -23.61
CA GLU A 189 -9.12 7.13 -23.00
C GLU A 189 -8.92 7.82 -21.63
N LEU A 190 -9.27 9.11 -21.54
CA LEU A 190 -9.13 9.86 -20.30
C LEU A 190 -10.09 9.38 -19.20
N GLU A 191 -11.32 9.01 -19.56
CA GLU A 191 -12.26 8.39 -18.61
C GLU A 191 -11.83 6.97 -18.21
N GLU A 192 -11.29 6.18 -19.13
CA GLU A 192 -10.70 4.87 -18.82
C GLU A 192 -9.54 5.01 -17.83
N ILE A 193 -8.59 5.91 -18.08
CA ILE A 193 -7.45 6.16 -17.17
C ILE A 193 -7.93 6.64 -15.80
N LYS A 194 -8.90 7.56 -15.75
CA LYS A 194 -9.46 8.03 -14.48
C LYS A 194 -10.09 6.90 -13.68
N THR A 195 -10.94 6.10 -14.33
CA THR A 195 -11.64 5.00 -13.66
C THR A 195 -10.68 3.91 -13.22
N SER A 196 -9.66 3.56 -14.04
CA SER A 196 -8.58 2.65 -13.64
C SER A 196 -7.81 3.18 -12.44
N THR A 197 -7.37 4.44 -12.48
CA THR A 197 -6.60 5.07 -11.39
C THR A 197 -7.41 5.11 -10.09
N ILE A 198 -8.70 5.46 -10.15
CA ILE A 198 -9.59 5.48 -8.99
C ILE A 198 -9.72 4.07 -8.39
N ASN A 199 -9.90 3.06 -9.24
CA ASN A 199 -10.03 1.67 -8.79
C ASN A 199 -8.72 1.16 -8.18
N GLU A 200 -7.58 1.38 -8.84
CA GLU A 200 -6.25 1.01 -8.35
C GLU A 200 -5.93 1.70 -7.00
N THR A 201 -6.27 2.98 -6.87
CA THR A 201 -6.08 3.72 -5.61
C THR A 201 -6.95 3.12 -4.51
N LYS A 202 -8.20 2.75 -4.80
CA LYS A 202 -9.09 2.11 -3.82
C LYS A 202 -8.60 0.73 -3.40
N THR A 203 -8.15 -0.10 -4.35
CA THR A 203 -7.62 -1.44 -4.03
C THR A 203 -6.35 -1.32 -3.22
N LEU A 204 -5.41 -0.45 -3.62
CA LEU A 204 -4.17 -0.23 -2.90
C LEU A 204 -4.42 0.28 -1.47
N GLN A 205 -5.37 1.21 -1.28
CA GLN A 205 -5.76 1.69 0.04
C GLN A 205 -6.38 0.59 0.90
N ALA A 206 -7.23 -0.27 0.32
CA ALA A 206 -7.83 -1.39 1.04
C ALA A 206 -6.77 -2.41 1.47
N ASP A 207 -5.86 -2.78 0.56
CA ASP A 207 -4.78 -3.73 0.81
C ASP A 207 -3.80 -3.19 1.86
N THR A 208 -3.43 -1.90 1.76
CA THR A 208 -2.54 -1.26 2.75
C THR A 208 -3.18 -1.25 4.13
N LYS A 209 -4.47 -0.90 4.25
CA LYS A 209 -5.18 -0.94 5.53
C LYS A 209 -5.28 -2.35 6.10
N ALA A 210 -5.61 -3.33 5.27
CA ALA A 210 -5.66 -4.73 5.71
C ALA A 210 -4.29 -5.22 6.20
N GLN A 211 -3.21 -4.83 5.51
CA GLN A 211 -1.84 -5.14 5.92
C GLN A 211 -1.47 -4.43 7.24
N GLU A 212 -1.80 -3.16 7.40
CA GLU A 212 -1.58 -2.40 8.64
C GLU A 212 -2.32 -3.04 9.83
N GLU A 213 -3.58 -3.45 9.64
CA GLU A 213 -4.37 -4.16 10.66
C GLU A 213 -3.77 -5.52 11.01
N ALA A 214 -3.33 -6.29 10.00
CA ALA A 214 -2.65 -7.57 10.19
C ALA A 214 -1.32 -7.40 10.96
N ASP A 215 -0.54 -6.37 10.63
CA ASP A 215 0.73 -6.09 11.28
C ASP A 215 0.53 -5.60 12.72
N LEU A 216 -0.48 -4.75 12.96
CA LEU A 216 -0.83 -4.28 14.30
C LEU A 216 -1.29 -5.45 15.19
N THR A 217 -2.15 -6.33 14.68
CA THR A 217 -2.62 -7.50 15.44
C THR A 217 -1.48 -8.49 15.72
N ASN A 218 -0.62 -8.75 14.75
CA ASN A 218 0.58 -9.57 14.93
C ASN A 218 1.54 -8.97 15.96
N PHE A 219 1.75 -7.65 15.91
CA PHE A 219 2.57 -6.94 16.88
C PHE A 219 1.99 -7.03 18.30
N GLN A 220 0.69 -6.76 18.45
CA GLN A 220 0.00 -6.86 19.74
C GLN A 220 0.06 -8.28 20.31
N ALA A 221 -0.11 -9.31 19.47
CA ALA A 221 0.02 -10.71 19.89
C ALA A 221 1.44 -11.02 20.40
N LYS A 222 2.48 -10.60 19.67
CA LYS A 222 3.88 -10.78 20.08
C LYS A 222 4.19 -10.04 21.39
N ASP A 223 3.74 -8.79 21.50
CA ASP A 223 3.90 -7.97 22.70
C ASP A 223 3.21 -8.60 23.92
N ALA A 224 2.00 -9.16 23.74
CA ALA A 224 1.32 -9.91 24.79
C ALA A 224 2.11 -11.15 25.23
N THR A 225 2.59 -11.98 24.28
CA THR A 225 3.40 -13.17 24.61
C THR A 225 4.71 -12.81 25.32
N LEU A 226 5.40 -11.76 24.89
CA LEU A 226 6.64 -11.31 25.52
C LEU A 226 6.39 -10.74 26.92
N ARG A 227 5.28 -10.04 27.13
CA ARG A 227 4.88 -9.59 28.47
C ARG A 227 4.59 -10.76 29.40
N GLU A 228 3.87 -11.77 28.93
CA GLU A 228 3.61 -12.99 29.71
C GLU A 228 4.92 -13.69 30.09
N GLU A 229 5.83 -13.91 29.13
CA GLU A 229 7.15 -14.49 29.40
C GLU A 229 7.97 -13.66 30.40
N LEU A 230 7.94 -12.33 30.28
CA LEU A 230 8.63 -11.43 31.19
C LEU A 230 8.05 -11.53 32.61
N THR A 231 6.72 -11.60 32.75
CA THR A 231 6.10 -11.80 34.07
C THR A 231 6.42 -13.17 34.66
N ARG A 232 6.42 -14.23 33.85
CA ARG A 232 6.81 -15.58 34.27
C ARG A 232 8.25 -15.62 34.75
N LEU A 233 9.19 -15.11 33.95
CA LEU A 233 10.62 -15.05 34.30
C LEU A 233 10.88 -14.21 35.55
N LYS A 234 10.14 -13.10 35.74
CA LYS A 234 10.22 -12.31 36.98
C LYS A 234 9.77 -13.12 38.19
N SER A 235 8.68 -13.89 38.07
CA SER A 235 8.19 -14.75 39.14
C SER A 235 9.18 -15.87 39.47
N GLU A 236 9.70 -16.57 38.44
CA GLU A 236 10.72 -17.62 38.60
C GLU A 236 12.00 -17.08 39.26
N LEU A 237 12.45 -15.89 38.86
CA LEU A 237 13.61 -15.24 39.47
C LEU A 237 13.38 -14.92 40.95
N GLN A 238 12.19 -14.41 41.30
CA GLN A 238 11.87 -14.12 42.70
C GLN A 238 11.81 -15.41 43.52
N GLN A 239 11.18 -16.47 43.01
CA GLN A 239 11.14 -17.77 43.64
C GLN A 239 12.55 -18.34 43.86
N LYS A 240 13.43 -18.29 42.84
CA LYS A 240 14.81 -18.76 42.99
C LYS A 240 15.61 -17.95 44.00
N LYS A 241 15.36 -16.65 44.09
CA LYS A 241 15.98 -15.79 45.12
C LYS A 241 15.51 -16.18 46.53
N THR A 242 14.22 -16.44 46.73
CA THR A 242 13.70 -16.85 48.04
C THR A 242 14.19 -18.23 48.43
N GLU A 243 14.14 -19.21 47.50
CA GLU A 243 14.69 -20.56 47.70
C GLU A 243 16.17 -20.52 48.08
N ASN A 244 16.97 -19.74 47.34
CA ASN A 244 18.39 -19.63 47.63
C ASN A 244 18.64 -18.97 48.99
N LYS A 245 17.91 -17.89 49.32
CA LYS A 245 18.03 -17.22 50.62
C LYS A 245 17.66 -18.16 51.78
N GLU A 246 16.60 -18.94 51.66
CA GLU A 246 16.19 -19.92 52.66
C GLU A 246 17.23 -21.04 52.80
N SER A 247 17.76 -21.55 51.69
CA SER A 247 18.82 -22.56 51.71
C SER A 247 20.10 -22.04 52.38
N GLU A 248 20.48 -20.78 52.10
CA GLU A 248 21.63 -20.14 52.71
C GLU A 248 21.40 -19.94 54.21
N GLU A 249 20.20 -19.51 54.63
CA GLU A 249 19.86 -19.35 56.04
C GLU A 249 19.87 -20.69 56.79
N GLN A 250 19.36 -21.76 56.17
CA GLN A 250 19.43 -23.12 56.72
C GLN A 250 20.87 -23.60 56.87
N LEU A 251 21.72 -23.39 55.87
CA LEU A 251 23.14 -23.75 55.93
C LEU A 251 23.87 -22.93 56.99
N ARG A 252 23.60 -21.62 57.11
CA ARG A 252 24.15 -20.77 58.18
C ARG A 252 23.73 -21.26 59.57
N LYS A 253 22.45 -21.62 59.76
CA LYS A 253 21.96 -22.21 61.01
C LYS A 253 22.63 -23.54 61.32
N LYS A 254 22.79 -24.42 60.34
CA LYS A 254 23.49 -25.70 60.49
C LYS A 254 24.95 -25.50 60.89
N LYS A 255 25.66 -24.60 60.19
CA LYS A 255 27.03 -24.20 60.51
C LYS A 255 27.15 -23.73 61.96
N ILE A 256 26.31 -22.80 62.40
CA ILE A 256 26.34 -22.27 63.79
C ILE A 256 26.09 -23.37 64.82
N ARG A 257 25.16 -24.30 64.55
CA ARG A 257 24.88 -25.44 65.44
C ARG A 257 26.09 -26.38 65.56
N GLU A 258 26.70 -26.72 64.43
CA GLU A 258 27.90 -27.57 64.39
C GLU A 258 29.08 -26.88 65.09
N GLU A 259 29.33 -25.60 64.81
CA GLU A 259 30.35 -24.79 65.50
C GLU A 259 30.11 -24.73 67.02
N SER A 260 28.87 -24.52 67.45
CA SER A 260 28.50 -24.51 68.87
C SER A 260 28.72 -25.88 69.52
N GLY A 261 28.36 -26.96 68.82
CA GLY A 261 28.61 -28.33 69.29
C GLY A 261 30.11 -28.63 69.43
N VAL A 262 30.94 -28.24 68.46
CA VAL A 262 32.40 -28.36 68.55
C VAL A 262 32.94 -27.57 69.73
N LEU A 263 32.49 -26.32 69.93
CA LEU A 263 32.90 -25.51 71.08
C LEU A 263 32.53 -26.16 72.42
N GLU A 264 31.36 -26.80 72.50
CA GLU A 264 30.95 -27.54 73.70
C GLU A 264 31.81 -28.78 73.93
N TRP A 265 32.12 -29.55 72.88
CA TRP A 265 33.05 -30.68 72.98
C TRP A 265 34.46 -30.27 73.40
N VAL A 266 34.97 -29.15 72.88
CA VAL A 266 36.27 -28.60 73.28
C VAL A 266 36.25 -28.20 74.75
N LYS A 267 35.22 -27.46 75.21
CA LYS A 267 35.09 -27.08 76.63
C LYS A 267 35.04 -28.30 77.54
N ARG A 268 34.28 -29.33 77.15
CA ARG A 268 34.20 -30.58 77.91
C ARG A 268 35.55 -31.28 77.97
N TYR A 269 36.25 -31.38 76.84
CA TYR A 269 37.59 -31.95 76.77
C TYR A 269 38.58 -31.18 77.65
N ASP A 270 38.60 -29.85 77.58
CA ASP A 270 39.47 -29.01 78.40
C ASP A 270 39.20 -29.22 79.90
N SER A 271 37.92 -29.29 80.31
CA SER A 271 37.53 -29.56 81.69
C SER A 271 37.96 -30.96 82.16
N GLU A 272 37.70 -32.00 81.35
CA GLU A 272 38.10 -33.38 81.68
C GLU A 272 39.64 -33.51 81.75
N MET A 273 40.36 -32.83 80.85
CA MET A 273 41.83 -32.79 80.88
C MET A 273 42.36 -32.04 82.11
N GLU A 274 41.74 -30.94 82.52
CA GLU A 274 42.12 -30.21 83.74
C GLU A 274 41.88 -31.07 85.00
N GLU A 275 40.77 -31.80 85.05
CA GLU A 275 40.50 -32.77 86.13
C GLU A 275 41.54 -33.88 86.16
N LYS A 276 41.90 -34.45 85.00
CA LYS A 276 42.95 -35.47 84.92
C LYS A 276 44.33 -34.95 85.29
N ASP A 277 44.68 -33.72 84.93
CA ASP A 277 45.93 -33.11 85.35
C ASP A 277 45.96 -32.88 86.88
N LYS A 278 44.84 -32.46 87.49
CA LYS A 278 44.68 -32.40 88.95
C LYS A 278 44.84 -33.77 89.62
N GLU A 279 44.23 -34.82 89.07
CA GLU A 279 44.40 -36.19 89.56
C GLU A 279 45.87 -36.64 89.48
N ILE A 280 46.53 -36.41 88.33
CA ILE A 280 47.94 -36.80 88.12
C ILE A 280 48.86 -36.03 89.08
N THR A 281 48.65 -34.73 89.25
CA THR A 281 49.46 -33.91 90.18
C THR A 281 49.26 -34.33 91.63
N ALA A 282 48.03 -34.65 92.04
CA ALA A 282 47.75 -35.21 93.36
C ALA A 282 48.42 -36.57 93.57
N LEU A 283 48.30 -37.49 92.60
CA LEU A 283 48.97 -38.80 92.67
C LEU A 283 50.50 -38.67 92.69
N ARG A 284 51.07 -37.73 91.92
CA ARG A 284 52.51 -37.43 91.97
C ARG A 284 52.94 -36.92 93.34
N SER A 285 52.14 -36.08 93.99
CA SER A 285 52.40 -35.62 95.35
C SER A 285 52.41 -36.78 96.34
N ILE A 286 51.38 -37.63 96.29
CA ILE A 286 51.28 -38.83 97.15
C ILE A 286 52.47 -39.76 96.90
N TYR A 287 52.80 -40.04 95.64
CA TYR A 287 53.93 -40.88 95.27
C TYR A 287 55.25 -40.32 95.81
N GLU A 288 55.47 -39.01 95.73
CA GLU A 288 56.69 -38.39 96.26
C GLU A 288 56.73 -38.45 97.80
N ASP A 289 55.60 -38.26 98.48
CA ASP A 289 55.49 -38.42 99.93
C ASP A 289 55.76 -39.88 100.37
N GLU A 290 55.13 -40.86 99.71
CA GLU A 290 55.34 -42.29 99.96
C GLU A 290 56.78 -42.69 99.68
N ARG A 291 57.39 -42.18 98.61
CA ARG A 291 58.81 -42.40 98.28
C ARG A 291 59.73 -41.83 99.35
N GLN A 292 59.43 -40.65 99.89
CA GLN A 292 60.18 -40.09 101.02
C GLN A 292 60.00 -40.92 102.30
N GLN A 293 58.80 -41.43 102.57
CA GLN A 293 58.56 -42.33 103.70
C GLN A 293 59.31 -43.66 103.55
N LEU A 294 59.28 -44.23 102.35
CA LEU A 294 60.03 -45.45 102.02
C LEU A 294 61.52 -45.25 102.24
N ALA A 295 62.09 -44.15 101.73
CA ALA A 295 63.51 -43.83 101.96
C ALA A 295 63.87 -43.72 103.45
N LYS A 296 63.00 -43.09 104.27
CA LYS A 296 63.18 -43.03 105.73
C LYS A 296 63.11 -44.41 106.38
N LEU A 297 62.20 -45.27 105.94
CA LEU A 297 62.08 -46.65 106.43
C LEU A 297 63.29 -47.50 106.00
N GLU A 298 63.74 -47.39 104.76
CA GLU A 298 64.94 -48.04 104.24
C GLU A 298 66.16 -47.61 105.06
N ASP A 299 66.33 -46.32 105.33
CA ASP A 299 67.39 -45.81 106.22
C ASP A 299 67.28 -46.39 107.64
N TYR A 300 66.06 -46.50 108.19
CA TYR A 300 65.84 -47.12 109.50
C TYR A 300 66.18 -48.61 109.52
N PHE A 301 65.73 -49.37 108.52
CA PHE A 301 66.06 -50.80 108.41
C PHE A 301 67.55 -51.02 108.14
N ASN A 302 68.19 -50.19 107.33
CA ASN A 302 69.63 -50.24 107.09
C ASN A 302 70.40 -50.00 108.40
N LYS A 303 69.99 -49.03 109.22
CA LYS A 303 70.55 -48.81 110.57
C LYS A 303 70.33 -50.01 111.48
N LEU A 304 69.11 -50.54 111.54
CA LEU A 304 68.79 -51.71 112.36
C LEU A 304 69.56 -52.97 111.93
N MET A 305 69.73 -53.18 110.62
CA MET A 305 70.53 -54.28 110.07
C MET A 305 72.01 -54.09 110.42
N ALA A 306 72.55 -52.87 110.30
CA ALA A 306 73.92 -52.56 110.74
C ALA A 306 74.10 -52.77 112.25
N GLU A 307 73.12 -52.41 113.08
CA GLU A 307 73.12 -52.69 114.52
C GLU A 307 73.06 -54.20 114.82
N ARG A 308 72.19 -54.95 114.12
CA ARG A 308 72.12 -56.41 114.26
C ARG A 308 73.41 -57.10 113.82
N GLU A 309 74.01 -56.63 112.74
CA GLU A 309 75.32 -57.10 112.28
C GLU A 309 76.41 -56.77 113.31
N ALA A 310 76.40 -55.57 113.88
CA ALA A 310 77.32 -55.19 114.95
C ALA A 310 77.16 -56.08 116.20
N VAL A 311 75.92 -56.34 116.63
CA VAL A 311 75.63 -57.28 117.75
C VAL A 311 76.07 -58.70 117.40
N ALA A 312 75.83 -59.18 116.19
CA ALA A 312 76.26 -60.51 115.76
C ALA A 312 77.79 -60.62 115.71
N VAL A 313 78.50 -59.57 115.29
CA VAL A 313 79.96 -59.49 115.34
C VAL A 313 80.45 -59.47 116.79
N GLU A 314 79.81 -58.71 117.68
CA GLU A 314 80.13 -58.71 119.11
C GLU A 314 79.89 -60.07 119.79
N GLU A 315 78.81 -60.77 119.43
CA GLU A 315 78.55 -62.12 119.95
C GLU A 315 79.59 -63.12 119.43
N ARG A 316 80.01 -62.99 118.16
CA ARG A 316 81.09 -63.82 117.60
C ARG A 316 82.41 -63.58 118.31
N THR A 317 82.80 -62.33 118.56
CA THR A 317 84.04 -62.02 119.28
C THR A 317 83.99 -62.47 120.73
N LYS A 318 82.87 -62.25 121.44
CA LYS A 318 82.67 -62.76 122.82
C LYS A 318 82.69 -64.29 122.87
N ALA A 319 82.09 -64.98 121.91
CA ALA A 319 82.14 -66.43 121.81
C ALA A 319 83.58 -66.94 121.54
N GLU A 320 84.33 -66.25 120.69
CA GLU A 320 85.73 -66.57 120.39
C GLU A 320 86.65 -66.34 121.61
N GLU A 321 86.43 -65.27 122.37
CA GLU A 321 87.13 -64.99 123.63
C GLU A 321 86.80 -66.02 124.72
N GLN A 322 85.53 -66.39 124.89
CA GLN A 322 85.12 -67.44 125.82
C GLN A 322 85.70 -68.81 125.43
N ALA A 323 85.74 -69.14 124.13
CA ALA A 323 86.39 -70.35 123.64
C ALA A 323 87.90 -70.36 123.93
N ARG A 324 88.59 -69.21 123.77
CA ARG A 324 90.01 -69.05 124.15
C ARG A 324 90.25 -69.27 125.64
N GLN A 325 89.41 -68.67 126.50
CA GLN A 325 89.55 -68.82 127.96
C GLN A 325 89.31 -70.27 128.42
N GLN A 326 88.31 -70.95 127.85
CA GLN A 326 88.05 -72.36 128.14
C GLN A 326 89.19 -73.27 127.67
N ALA A 327 89.80 -72.99 126.51
CA ALA A 327 90.96 -73.73 126.03
C ALA A 327 92.19 -73.58 126.95
N GLN A 328 92.43 -72.39 127.50
CA GLN A 328 93.53 -72.15 128.46
C GLN A 328 93.30 -72.84 129.82
N LEU A 329 92.06 -72.87 130.32
CA LEU A 329 91.71 -73.61 131.53
C LEU A 329 91.86 -75.13 131.34
N ALA A 330 91.51 -75.64 130.15
CA ALA A 330 91.63 -77.05 129.80
C ALA A 330 93.10 -77.54 129.74
N THR A 331 94.03 -76.71 129.27
CA THR A 331 95.47 -77.03 129.29
C THR A 331 96.05 -77.02 130.70
N LEU A 332 95.66 -76.06 131.56
CA LEU A 332 96.07 -76.03 132.97
C LEU A 332 95.55 -77.24 133.76
N THR A 333 94.30 -77.65 133.54
CA THR A 333 93.73 -78.86 134.19
C THR A 333 94.37 -80.15 133.67
N LYS A 334 94.76 -80.23 132.39
CA LYS A 334 95.55 -81.35 131.84
C LYS A 334 96.96 -81.42 132.45
N ALA A 335 97.62 -80.28 132.68
CA ALA A 335 98.93 -80.23 133.33
C ALA A 335 98.86 -80.67 134.81
N ALA A 336 97.84 -80.19 135.54
CA ALA A 336 97.62 -80.57 136.95
C ALA A 336 97.32 -82.06 137.13
N THR A 337 96.52 -82.66 136.22
CA THR A 337 96.21 -84.10 136.27
C THR A 337 97.42 -84.99 135.92
N MET A 338 98.31 -84.53 135.04
CA MET A 338 99.54 -85.26 134.68
C MET A 338 100.55 -85.31 135.86
N LEU A 339 100.69 -84.21 136.60
CA LEU A 339 101.50 -84.12 137.83
C LEU A 339 100.96 -85.02 138.96
N GLN A 340 99.64 -85.03 139.16
CA GLN A 340 99.00 -85.92 140.15
C GLN A 340 99.16 -87.41 139.82
N LYS A 341 99.17 -87.77 138.53
CA LYS A 341 99.36 -89.16 138.06
C LYS A 341 100.78 -89.68 138.29
N MET A 342 101.80 -88.86 138.08
CA MET A 342 103.20 -89.24 138.26
C MET A 342 103.58 -89.45 139.73
N TRP A 343 103.04 -88.64 140.65
CA TRP A 343 103.30 -88.78 142.09
C TRP A 343 102.64 -90.04 142.70
N ARG A 344 101.37 -90.31 142.35
CA ARG A 344 100.64 -91.50 142.82
C ARG A 344 101.25 -92.82 142.32
N GLY A 345 101.87 -92.82 141.14
CA GLY A 345 102.55 -94.00 140.57
C GLY A 345 103.91 -94.34 141.20
N LYS A 346 104.57 -93.40 141.91
CA LYS A 346 105.87 -93.65 142.56
C LYS A 346 105.72 -94.17 143.99
N VAL A 347 104.68 -93.74 144.70
CA VAL A 347 104.34 -94.24 146.05
C VAL A 347 103.83 -95.69 146.01
N ALA A 348 102.98 -96.03 145.03
CA ALA A 348 102.44 -97.39 144.87
C ALA A 348 103.49 -98.47 144.50
N ARG A 349 104.67 -98.09 143.99
CA ARG A 349 105.76 -99.02 143.62
C ARG A 349 106.73 -99.35 144.76
N ARG A 350 106.68 -98.62 145.88
CA ARG A 350 107.46 -98.92 147.10
C ARG A 350 106.75 -99.88 148.07
N GLU A 351 105.43 -100.08 147.95
CA GLU A 351 104.64 -100.96 148.82
C GLU A 351 104.42 -102.40 148.27
N MET A 352 104.75 -102.68 147.00
CA MET A 352 104.53 -104.01 146.38
C MET A 352 105.76 -104.95 146.43
N GLU A 353 106.94 -104.48 146.86
CA GLU A 353 108.17 -105.28 147.07
C GLU A 353 108.22 -106.00 148.45
N ARG A 354 107.29 -105.72 149.39
CA ARG A 354 107.27 -106.38 150.73
C ARG A 354 106.23 -107.48 150.91
N LYS A 355 105.63 -107.97 149.82
CA LYS A 355 104.74 -109.15 149.80
C LYS A 355 104.81 -109.90 148.47
N LYS A 356 105.88 -110.66 148.26
CA LYS A 356 105.89 -111.89 147.45
C LYS A 356 106.42 -113.00 148.37
N ALA A 357 105.85 -114.20 148.45
CA ALA A 357 105.04 -114.93 147.49
C ALA A 357 103.99 -115.75 148.29
N GLY A 358 102.95 -115.08 148.76
CA GLY A 358 102.38 -115.49 150.05
C GLY A 358 100.93 -115.06 150.22
N SER A 359 100.05 -115.58 149.36
CA SER A 359 98.64 -115.21 149.22
C SER A 359 97.72 -115.74 150.34
N ARG A 360 96.85 -114.87 150.89
CA ARG A 360 95.80 -115.24 151.88
C ARG A 360 94.71 -114.17 152.00
N GLY A 361 93.44 -114.61 151.89
CA GLY A 361 92.24 -114.06 152.56
C GLY A 361 91.67 -112.71 152.07
N LYS A 362 90.45 -112.26 152.42
CA LYS A 362 89.25 -112.84 153.06
C LYS A 362 88.17 -111.74 153.04
N LYS A 363 86.95 -112.07 152.60
CA LYS A 363 85.60 -111.67 153.09
C LYS A 363 85.36 -110.34 153.86
N GLY A 364 84.38 -109.55 153.39
CA GLY A 364 83.59 -108.53 154.14
C GLY A 364 83.46 -107.18 153.40
N LYS A 365 82.41 -106.34 153.47
CA LYS A 365 81.11 -106.32 154.16
C LYS A 365 80.35 -105.04 153.69
N LYS A 366 79.10 -105.19 153.23
CA LYS A 366 77.87 -104.37 153.47
C LYS A 366 77.94 -102.82 153.72
N GLY A 367 77.09 -102.09 152.98
CA GLY A 367 76.44 -100.81 153.38
C GLY A 367 76.78 -99.61 152.45
N LYS A 368 75.95 -98.59 152.18
CA LYS A 368 74.57 -98.18 152.55
C LYS A 368 74.32 -96.82 151.84
N LYS A 369 73.08 -96.53 151.39
CA LYS A 369 72.39 -95.20 151.16
C LYS A 369 73.19 -94.02 150.57
N GLY A 370 72.70 -93.17 149.66
CA GLY A 370 71.35 -92.65 149.40
C GLY A 370 71.40 -91.12 149.19
N GLY A 371 70.40 -90.53 148.52
CA GLY A 371 70.17 -89.08 148.36
C GLY A 371 70.34 -88.63 146.90
N LYS A 372 69.35 -88.22 146.10
CA LYS A 372 68.09 -87.44 146.23
C LYS A 372 68.29 -85.93 146.45
N GLY A 373 67.86 -85.14 145.45
CA GLY A 373 67.58 -83.70 145.51
C GLY A 373 68.76 -82.81 145.10
N LYS A 374 68.59 -81.62 144.52
CA LYS A 374 67.41 -80.81 144.19
C LYS A 374 67.93 -79.52 143.53
N LYS A 375 67.03 -78.87 142.76
CA LYS A 375 66.85 -77.41 142.60
C LYS A 375 67.72 -76.60 141.61
N LYS A 376 66.95 -75.90 140.75
CA LYS A 376 66.95 -74.45 140.43
C LYS A 376 68.27 -73.87 139.91
N LYS A 377 68.27 -73.18 138.77
CA LYS A 377 67.35 -72.10 138.38
C LYS A 377 67.28 -71.98 136.87
#